data_AF-A0A7J7MHG3-F1
#
_entry.id   AF-A0A7J7MHG3-F1
#
_cell.length_a   1.000
_cell.length_b   1.000
_cell.length_c   1.000
_cell.angle_alpha   90.00
_cell.angle_beta   90.00
_cell.angle_gamma   90.00
#
_symmetry.space_group_name_H-M   'P 1'
#
loop_
_entity.id
_entity.type
_entity.pdbx_description
1 polymer ?
#
loop_
_entity_poly.entity_id
_entity_poly.type
_entity_poly.pdbx_seq_one_letter_code
_entity_poly.pdbx_strand_id
1 'polypeptide(L)'
;MKDDGGQIVVVGGSDDRFPEGLRVLVIDDDPTCLHIAKVGLTKFGYNVTTTRDPYAALKLLRNNNMNYDIVITDFQMPQMDGFKLMEIIGLEMDIPVI
;
A
#
# COMPACT_ATOMS: atom_id res chain seq x y z
N MET A 1 23.38 14.41 34.06
CA MET A 1 21.97 14.19 33.70
C MET A 1 21.94 14.28 32.18
N LYS A 2 22.27 13.18 31.49
CA LYS A 2 21.37 12.14 30.94
C LYS A 2 20.44 12.70 29.87
N ASP A 3 20.74 12.38 28.61
CA ASP A 3 19.87 11.59 27.74
C ASP A 3 20.68 11.06 26.56
N ASP A 4 21.32 9.90 26.76
CA ASP A 4 21.69 9.02 25.64
C ASP A 4 20.41 8.27 25.28
N GLY A 5 19.79 8.67 24.17
CA GLY A 5 18.57 8.07 23.63
C GLY A 5 18.81 6.59 23.30
N GLY A 6 18.60 5.74 24.32
CA GLY A 6 18.76 4.30 24.24
C GLY A 6 17.95 3.74 23.08
N GLN A 7 18.65 3.10 22.17
CA GLN A 7 18.07 2.25 21.15
C GLN A 7 17.26 1.17 21.86
N ILE A 8 15.95 1.11 21.60
CA ILE A 8 15.10 0.03 22.09
C ILE A 8 15.56 -1.23 21.37
N VAL A 9 16.31 -2.08 22.06
CA VAL A 9 16.66 -3.41 21.58
C VAL A 9 15.48 -4.32 21.88
N VAL A 10 14.61 -4.52 20.90
CA VAL A 10 13.57 -5.56 20.98
C VAL A 10 14.28 -6.90 20.73
N VAL A 11 14.43 -7.72 21.78
CA VAL A 11 14.98 -9.07 21.66
C VAL A 11 13.81 -10.04 21.47
N GLY A 12 13.50 -10.36 20.21
CA GLY A 12 12.49 -11.34 19.79
C GLY A 12 12.98 -12.05 18.52
N GLY A 13 12.90 -13.38 18.49
CA GLY A 13 13.44 -14.21 17.40
C GLY A 13 12.58 -14.20 16.15
N SER A 14 13.24 -14.32 14.99
CA SER A 14 12.78 -14.01 13.62
C SER A 14 12.57 -12.51 13.38
N ASP A 15 12.99 -12.02 12.21
CA ASP A 15 13.09 -10.60 11.88
C ASP A 15 11.71 -9.92 11.92
N ASP A 16 11.29 -9.41 13.09
CA ASP A 16 10.01 -8.68 13.32
C ASP A 16 9.95 -7.31 12.61
N ARG A 17 10.90 -7.03 11.70
CA ARG A 17 10.92 -5.81 10.90
C ARG A 17 10.04 -6.01 9.67
N PHE A 18 9.14 -5.06 9.45
CA PHE A 18 8.38 -5.01 8.22
C PHE A 18 9.32 -4.89 7.00
N PRO A 19 9.03 -5.61 5.90
CA PRO A 19 9.90 -5.61 4.72
C PRO A 19 9.93 -4.22 4.04
N GLU A 20 11.06 -3.53 4.11
CA GLU A 20 11.21 -2.20 3.50
C GLU A 20 11.20 -2.24 1.96
N GLY A 21 10.91 -1.11 1.33
CA GLY A 21 11.03 -0.91 -0.12
C GLY A 21 9.87 -1.42 -0.97
N LEU A 22 8.87 -2.10 -0.38
CA LEU A 22 7.68 -2.56 -1.10
C LEU A 22 6.97 -1.41 -1.83
N ARG A 23 6.56 -1.67 -3.06
CA ARG A 23 5.79 -0.75 -3.91
C ARG A 23 4.31 -0.99 -3.71
N VAL A 24 3.69 -0.07 -3.00
CA VAL A 24 2.28 -0.16 -2.58
C VAL A 24 1.44 0.76 -3.45
N LEU A 25 0.37 0.24 -4.04
CA LEU A 25 -0.68 1.05 -4.66
C LEU A 25 -1.86 1.16 -3.70
N VAL A 26 -2.18 2.37 -3.24
CA VAL A 26 -3.34 2.64 -2.38
C VAL A 26 -4.45 3.30 -3.20
N ILE A 27 -5.67 2.80 -3.04
CA ILE A 27 -6.84 3.17 -3.84
C ILE A 27 -7.99 3.48 -2.88
N ASP A 28 -8.42 4.74 -2.85
CA ASP A 28 -9.47 5.21 -1.95
C ASP A 28 -10.03 6.53 -2.53
N ASP A 29 -11.35 6.72 -2.53
CA ASP A 29 -11.97 7.92 -3.08
C ASP A 29 -11.86 9.14 -2.13
N ASP A 30 -11.60 8.90 -0.83
CA ASP A 30 -11.33 9.91 0.19
C ASP A 30 -9.84 10.34 0.17
N PRO A 31 -9.54 11.61 -0.18
CA PRO A 31 -8.17 12.12 -0.20
C PRO A 31 -7.48 12.12 1.19
N THR A 32 -8.26 12.15 2.27
CA THR A 32 -7.76 12.10 3.65
C THR A 32 -7.20 10.72 3.97
N CYS A 33 -7.94 9.66 3.62
CA CYS A 33 -7.51 8.28 3.77
C CYS A 33 -6.23 8.01 2.98
N LEU A 34 -6.18 8.45 1.72
CA LEU A 34 -4.97 8.37 0.89
C LEU A 34 -3.77 9.08 1.53
N HIS A 35 -3.98 10.27 2.09
CA HIS A 35 -2.91 11.02 2.74
C HIS A 35 -2.38 10.29 3.98
N ILE A 36 -3.27 9.82 4.84
CA ILE A 36 -2.93 9.07 6.06
C ILE A 36 -2.16 7.79 5.69
N ALA A 37 -2.68 7.00 4.74
CA ALA A 37 -2.05 5.77 4.28
C ALA A 37 -0.65 6.04 3.72
N LYS A 38 -0.51 7.04 2.84
CA LYS A 38 0.78 7.44 2.27
C LYS A 38 1.79 7.82 3.34
N VAL A 39 1.42 8.70 4.27
CA VAL A 39 2.33 9.15 5.34
C VAL A 39 2.72 7.97 6.25
N GLY A 40 1.77 7.10 6.60
CA GLY A 40 2.03 5.94 7.45
C GLY A 40 2.97 4.93 6.77
N LEU A 41 2.61 4.47 5.57
CA LEU A 41 3.35 3.45 4.83
C LEU A 41 4.75 3.92 4.43
N THR A 42 4.92 5.19 4.03
CA THR A 42 6.25 5.74 3.73
C THR A 42 7.14 5.80 4.97
N LYS A 43 6.59 6.02 6.17
CA LYS A 43 7.39 5.95 7.43
C LYS A 43 7.91 4.54 7.73
N PHE A 44 7.27 3.50 7.20
CA PHE A 44 7.74 2.12 7.26
C PHE A 44 8.67 1.74 6.08
N GLY A 45 9.11 2.73 5.28
CA GLY A 45 10.07 2.51 4.19
C GLY A 45 9.44 2.03 2.89
N TYR A 46 8.11 2.11 2.73
CA TYR A 46 7.44 1.67 1.50
C TYR A 46 7.38 2.77 0.43
N ASN A 47 7.41 2.34 -0.83
CA ASN A 47 7.26 3.17 -2.02
C ASN A 47 5.77 3.28 -2.39
N VAL A 48 5.11 4.34 -1.93
CA VAL A 48 3.64 4.44 -2.00
C VAL A 48 3.18 5.28 -3.20
N THR A 49 2.37 4.68 -4.06
CA THR A 49 1.56 5.37 -5.07
C THR A 49 0.10 5.39 -4.62
N THR A 50 -0.58 6.51 -4.84
CA THR A 50 -1.98 6.71 -4.43
C THR A 50 -2.83 7.12 -5.61
N THR A 51 -4.06 6.62 -5.72
CA THR A 51 -5.05 7.09 -6.69
C THR A 51 -6.45 7.09 -6.08
N ARG A 52 -7.29 8.03 -6.55
CA ARG A 52 -8.71 8.11 -6.19
C ARG A 52 -9.63 7.42 -7.20
N ASP A 53 -9.06 7.00 -8.32
CA ASP A 53 -9.79 6.47 -9.45
C ASP A 53 -9.39 5.00 -9.66
N PRO A 54 -10.35 4.05 -9.51
CA PRO A 54 -10.09 2.63 -9.73
C PRO A 54 -9.70 2.33 -11.19
N TYR A 55 -10.14 3.11 -12.16
CA TYR A 55 -9.73 2.93 -13.56
C TYR A 55 -8.29 3.40 -13.80
N ALA A 56 -7.86 4.45 -13.10
CA ALA A 56 -6.46 4.85 -13.10
C ALA A 56 -5.59 3.80 -12.41
N ALA A 57 -6.08 3.15 -11.35
CA ALA A 57 -5.39 2.03 -10.71
C ALA A 57 -5.14 0.88 -11.69
N LEU A 58 -6.17 0.44 -12.43
CA LEU A 58 -6.02 -0.60 -13.45
C LEU A 58 -5.01 -0.22 -14.54
N LYS A 59 -4.98 1.05 -14.97
CA LYS A 59 -3.96 1.54 -15.92
C LYS A 59 -2.54 1.49 -15.34
N LEU A 60 -2.38 1.86 -14.07
CA LEU A 60 -1.09 1.80 -13.38
C LEU A 60 -0.62 0.35 -13.22
N LEU A 61 -1.52 -0.54 -12.84
CA LEU A 61 -1.23 -1.96 -12.63
C LEU A 61 -0.89 -2.69 -13.92
N ARG A 62 -1.59 -2.38 -15.02
CA ARG A 62 -1.30 -2.95 -16.36
C ARG A 62 -0.02 -2.39 -16.98
N ASN A 63 0.56 -1.33 -16.41
CA ASN A 63 1.81 -0.76 -16.87
C ASN A 63 2.99 -1.51 -16.23
N ASN A 64 3.60 -2.42 -17.00
CA ASN A 64 4.70 -3.29 -16.59
C ASN A 64 5.96 -2.55 -16.09
N ASN A 65 6.06 -1.23 -16.22
CA ASN A 65 7.20 -0.46 -15.76
C ASN A 65 7.16 -0.14 -14.25
N MET A 66 5.98 -0.15 -13.62
CA MET A 66 5.85 0.25 -12.21
C MET A 66 6.04 -0.92 -11.24
N ASN A 67 5.58 -2.12 -11.62
CA ASN A 67 5.57 -3.38 -10.83
C ASN A 67 5.18 -3.15 -9.37
N TYR A 68 3.91 -3.33 -9.00
CA TYR A 68 3.49 -3.19 -7.61
C TYR A 68 3.59 -4.53 -6.88
N ASP A 69 3.98 -4.47 -5.61
CA ASP A 69 4.13 -5.66 -4.76
C ASP A 69 2.83 -5.96 -3.99
N ILE A 70 1.99 -4.93 -3.77
CA ILE A 70 0.68 -5.05 -3.10
C ILE A 70 -0.26 -3.89 -3.46
N VAL A 71 -1.56 -4.19 -3.51
CA VAL A 71 -2.64 -3.20 -3.63
C VAL A 71 -3.41 -3.12 -2.32
N ILE A 72 -3.71 -1.91 -1.86
CA ILE A 72 -4.61 -1.64 -0.74
C ILE A 72 -5.79 -0.84 -1.30
N THR A 73 -7.02 -1.32 -1.15
CA THR A 73 -8.21 -0.66 -1.70
C THR A 73 -9.29 -0.45 -0.65
N ASP A 74 -9.97 0.69 -0.71
CA ASP A 74 -11.26 0.83 -0.04
C ASP A 74 -12.29 -0.10 -0.69
N PHE A 75 -13.25 -0.56 0.12
CA PHE A 75 -14.35 -1.40 -0.33
C PHE A 75 -15.46 -0.59 -0.99
N GLN A 76 -15.81 0.60 -0.48
CA GLN A 76 -17.00 1.36 -0.87
C GLN A 76 -16.68 2.62 -1.71
N MET A 77 -16.30 2.42 -2.96
CA MET A 77 -16.07 3.53 -3.89
C MET A 77 -17.26 3.78 -4.86
N PRO A 78 -17.53 5.03 -5.29
CA PRO A 78 -18.70 5.38 -6.09
C PRO A 78 -18.75 4.79 -7.52
N GLN A 79 -17.59 4.55 -8.14
CA GLN A 79 -17.50 4.13 -9.56
C GLN A 79 -17.32 2.61 -9.72
N MET A 80 -16.51 2.01 -8.86
CA MET A 80 -16.24 0.57 -8.82
C MET A 80 -15.85 0.25 -7.39
N ASP A 81 -16.59 -0.64 -6.73
CA ASP A 81 -16.25 -1.11 -5.39
C ASP A 81 -14.93 -1.91 -5.38
N GLY A 82 -14.30 -2.00 -4.22
CA GLY A 82 -13.02 -2.70 -4.05
C GLY A 82 -13.10 -4.20 -4.39
N PHE A 83 -14.29 -4.80 -4.31
CA PHE A 83 -14.48 -6.22 -4.62
C PHE A 83 -14.37 -6.51 -6.11
N LYS A 84 -15.06 -5.73 -6.96
CA LYS A 84 -14.91 -5.82 -8.42
C LYS A 84 -13.48 -5.51 -8.86
N LEU A 85 -12.84 -4.55 -8.21
CA LEU A 85 -11.46 -4.21 -8.50
C LEU A 85 -10.52 -5.39 -8.18
N MET A 86 -10.68 -5.99 -7.00
CA MET A 86 -9.94 -7.20 -6.59
C MET A 86 -10.17 -8.37 -7.56
N GLU A 87 -11.41 -8.59 -8.02
CA GLU A 87 -11.74 -9.64 -8.99
C GLU A 87 -10.98 -9.44 -10.31
N ILE A 88 -10.98 -8.22 -10.86
CA ILE A 88 -10.24 -7.90 -12.08
C ILE A 88 -8.74 -8.11 -11.89
N ILE A 89 -8.19 -7.64 -10.77
CA ILE A 89 -6.75 -7.80 -10.47
C ILE A 89 -6.41 -9.29 -10.38
N GLY A 90 -7.18 -10.08 -9.64
CA GLY A 90 -6.91 -11.52 -9.47
C GLY A 90 -7.06 -12.35 -10.75
N LEU A 91 -7.80 -11.85 -11.75
CA LEU A 91 -7.91 -12.50 -13.07
C LEU A 91 -6.76 -12.12 -14.02
N GLU A 92 -6.22 -10.91 -13.89
CA GLU A 92 -5.21 -10.37 -14.81
C GLU A 92 -3.78 -10.45 -14.28
N MET A 93 -3.61 -10.57 -12.96
CA MET A 93 -2.35 -10.32 -12.25
C MET A 93 -2.20 -11.21 -11.02
N ASP A 94 -0.95 -11.51 -10.67
CA ASP A 94 -0.59 -12.20 -9.44
C ASP A 94 -0.08 -11.20 -8.40
N ILE A 95 -0.98 -10.30 -7.95
CA ILE A 95 -0.67 -9.25 -6.98
C ILE A 95 -1.65 -9.37 -5.81
N PRO A 96 -1.17 -9.42 -4.55
CA PRO A 96 -2.05 -9.44 -3.39
C PRO A 96 -2.84 -8.12 -3.26
N VAL A 97 -4.12 -8.23 -2.92
CA VAL A 97 -5.03 -7.11 -2.68
C VAL A 97 -5.57 -7.21 -1.25
N ILE A 98 -5.50 -6.11 -0.50
CA ILE A 98 -6.06 -5.95 0.85
C ILE A 98 -7.16 -4.90 0.83
#